data_AF-A0A3U4R9M6-F1
#
_entry.id   AF-A0A3U4R9M6-F1
#
_cell.length_a   1.000
_cell.length_b   1.000
_cell.length_c   1.000
_cell.angle_alpha   90.00
_cell.angle_beta   90.00
_cell.angle_gamma   90.00
#
_symmetry.space_group_name_H-M   'P 1'
#
loop_
_entity.id
_entity.type
_entity.pdbx_description
1 polymer ?
#
loop_
_entity_poly.entity_id
_entity_poly.type
_entity_poly.pdbx_seq_one_letter_code
_entity_poly.pdbx_strand_id
1 'polypeptide(L)' 'EVREITEKWLSEYNCERPHESLNNMTPEEYRQHHYLAGNSKNVWN' A
#
# COMPACT_ATOMS: atom_id res chain seq x y z
N GLU A 1 -4.69 15.93 -18.93
CA GLU A 1 -4.56 16.80 -17.75
C GLU A 1 -5.15 16.23 -16.45
N VAL A 2 -6.48 16.25 -16.19
CA VAL A 2 -7.04 15.78 -14.90
C VAL A 2 -6.70 14.31 -14.58
N ARG A 3 -6.71 13.44 -15.60
CA ARG A 3 -6.31 12.04 -15.48
C ARG A 3 -4.85 11.87 -15.05
N GLU A 4 -3.94 12.58 -15.72
CA GLU A 4 -2.50 12.55 -15.38
C GLU A 4 -2.25 13.05 -13.96
N ILE A 5 -2.95 14.12 -13.54
CA ILE A 5 -2.84 14.65 -12.17
C ILE A 5 -3.30 13.59 -11.15
N THR A 6 -4.42 12.93 -11.43
CA THR A 6 -4.98 11.90 -10.55
C THR A 6 -4.09 10.67 -10.48
N GLU A 7 -3.58 10.21 -11.63
CA GLU A 7 -2.66 9.07 -11.73
C GLU A 7 -1.35 9.36 -10.97
N LYS A 8 -0.81 10.58 -11.11
CA LYS A 8 0.37 11.02 -10.35
C LYS A 8 0.11 11.04 -8.84
N TRP A 9 -1.01 11.64 -8.41
CA TRP A 9 -1.39 11.66 -6.99
C TRP A 9 -1.56 10.26 -6.39
N LEU A 10 -2.16 9.34 -7.15
CA LEU A 10 -2.31 7.94 -6.73
C LEU A 10 -0.95 7.26 -6.57
N SER A 11 -0.01 7.50 -7.49
CA SER A 11 1.35 6.96 -7.39
C SER A 11 2.06 7.48 -6.14
N GLU A 12 2.07 8.80 -5.94
CA GLU A 12 2.72 9.43 -4.78
C GLU A 12 2.12 8.91 -3.45
N TYR A 13 0.80 8.85 -3.35
CA TYR A 13 0.11 8.37 -2.15
C TYR A 13 0.46 6.91 -1.84
N ASN A 14 0.44 6.04 -2.85
CA ASN A 14 0.60 4.60 -2.65
C ASN A 14 2.06 4.18 -2.44
N CYS A 15 3.01 4.87 -3.08
CA CYS A 15 4.39 4.40 -3.22
C CYS A 15 5.43 5.31 -2.57
N GLU A 16 5.13 6.59 -2.31
CA GLU A 16 6.14 7.56 -1.87
C GLU A 16 5.84 8.19 -0.51
N ARG A 17 4.56 8.30 -0.14
CA ARG A 17 4.17 8.99 1.09
C ARG A 17 4.13 8.03 2.29
N PRO A 18 4.98 8.23 3.33
CA PRO A 18 4.87 7.49 4.58
C PRO A 18 3.66 7.97 5.37
N HIS A 19 2.97 7.04 6.02
CA HIS A 19 1.78 7.33 6.83
C HIS A 19 2.05 6.94 8.29
N GLU A 20 1.91 7.88 9.23
CA GLU A 20 2.14 7.64 10.66
C GLU A 20 1.29 6.49 11.21
N SER A 21 0.04 6.38 10.74
CA SER A 21 -0.88 5.27 11.09
C SER A 21 -0.41 3.89 10.61
N LEU A 22 0.48 3.85 9.61
CA LEU A 22 1.12 2.64 9.11
C LEU A 22 2.56 2.50 9.65
N ASN A 23 2.87 3.08 10.81
CA ASN A 23 4.23 3.14 11.36
C ASN A 23 5.23 3.79 10.40
N ASN A 24 4.82 4.87 9.73
CA ASN A 24 5.60 5.57 8.71
C ASN A 24 5.94 4.74 7.46
N MET A 25 5.21 3.65 7.20
CA MET A 25 5.29 2.95 5.92
C MET A 25 4.38 3.60 4.87
N THR A 26 4.73 3.38 3.61
CA THR A 26 3.82 3.61 2.49
C THR A 26 2.72 2.55 2.48
N PRO A 27 1.56 2.83 1.85
CA PRO A 27 0.50 1.84 1.69
C PRO A 27 0.97 0.57 0.99
N GLU A 28 1.89 0.68 0.02
CA GLU A 28 2.45 -0.48 -0.68
C GLU A 28 3.36 -1.34 0.21
N GLU A 29 4.27 -0.72 0.96
CA GLU A 29 5.12 -1.43 1.92
C GLU A 29 4.29 -2.15 2.98
N TYR A 30 3.25 -1.50 3.51
CA TYR A 30 2.33 -2.12 4.46
C TYR A 30 1.62 -3.33 3.84
N ARG A 31 1.10 -3.22 2.61
CA ARG A 31 0.50 -4.36 1.89
C ARG A 31 1.48 -5.51 1.76
N GLN A 32 2.73 -5.24 1.36
CA GLN A 32 3.73 -6.28 1.17
C GLN A 32 4.11 -6.96 2.50
N HIS A 33 4.29 -6.18 3.56
CA HIS A 33 4.61 -6.69 4.89
C HIS A 33 3.50 -7.60 5.42
N HIS A 34 2.23 -7.18 5.27
CA HIS A 34 1.08 -7.94 5.75
C HIS A 34 0.67 -9.09 4.83
N TYR A 35 0.92 -9.01 3.53
CA TYR A 35 0.72 -10.11 2.58
C TYR A 35 1.69 -11.26 2.86
N LEU A 36 2.96 -10.96 3.14
CA LEU A 36 3.94 -11.98 3.52
C LEU A 36 3.65 -12.58 4.91
N ALA A 37 3.18 -11.77 5.86
CA ALA A 37 2.83 -12.24 7.20
C ALA A 37 1.50 -13.02 7.27
N GLY A 38 0.57 -12.78 6.35
CA GLY A 38 -0.77 -13.39 6.32
C GLY A 38 -0.88 -14.67 5.49
N ASN A 39 0.17 -15.09 4.78
CA ASN A 39 0.15 -16.29 3.94
C ASN A 39 0.36 -17.61 4.72
N SER A 40 -0.02 -17.66 6.01
CA SER A 40 -0.42 -18.93 6.60
C SER A 40 -1.70 -19.34 5.88
N LYS A 41 -1.58 -20.27 4.92
CA LYS A 41 -2.66 -20.79 4.08
C LYS A 41 -3.72 -21.55 4.90
N ASN A 42 -4.41 -20.86 5.81
CA ASN A 42 -5.71 -21.30 6.26
C ASN A 42 -6.72 -20.78 5.24
N VAL A 43 -6.72 -21.49 4.10
CA VAL A 43 -7.81 -21.51 3.16
C VAL A 43 -9.08 -21.73 3.98
N TRP A 44 -9.97 -20.75 4.02
CA TRP A 44 -11.34 -21.00 4.46
C TRP A 44 -12.01 -21.86 3.39
N ASN A 45 -11.78 -23.17 3.51
CA ASN A 45 -12.50 -24.35 3.01
C ASN A 45 -11.53 -25.49 2.68
#